data_AF-A0A927PD78-F1
#
_entry.id   AF-A0A927PD78-F1
#
_cell.length_a   1.000
_cell.length_b   1.000
_cell.length_c   1.000
_cell.angle_alpha   90.00
_cell.angle_beta   90.00
_cell.angle_gamma   90.00
#
_symmetry.space_group_name_H-M   'P 1'
#
loop_
_entity.id
_entity.type
_entity.pdbx_description
1 polymer ?
#
loop_
_entity_poly.entity_id
_entity_poly.type
_entity_poly.pdbx_seq_one_letter_code
_entity_poly.pdbx_strand_id
1 'polypeptide(L)'
;MLNPMQYSEAIDTKLTVLDLKVHLNDSTYILVEMQVRKFDEWINRTVVYTCRQVADQAHDEFDYSKLEPVIQISIMDYTLFADHKRFFKAYRVADDEGYVYTDKIQFWVMDLTQVNEATEEQKAQGLVEWAKAFRADSWEEVNQIQNSAVKEAAKTMKLIMSNPTEREIIRMRQAAQNDWITMRNSERKAGMQEAKLEMARGLKRDGVDPTIIAKNSGLSLSEIAKL
;
A
#
# COMPACT_ATOMS: atom_id res chain seq x y z
N MET A 1 10.83 -14.92 -12.23
CA MET A 1 9.82 -13.84 -12.18
C MET A 1 8.52 -14.42 -12.70
N LEU A 2 7.41 -14.30 -11.96
CA LEU A 2 6.11 -14.86 -12.36
C LEU A 2 5.15 -13.75 -12.81
N ASN A 3 4.04 -14.14 -13.45
CA ASN A 3 2.96 -13.21 -13.74
C ASN A 3 2.43 -12.60 -12.42
N PRO A 4 2.49 -11.27 -12.22
CA PRO A 4 2.02 -10.64 -10.99
C PRO A 4 0.49 -10.53 -10.91
N MET A 5 -0.22 -10.86 -11.99
CA MET A 5 -1.67 -10.95 -11.98
C MET A 5 -2.13 -12.28 -11.39
N GLN A 6 -2.91 -12.20 -10.31
CA GLN A 6 -3.65 -13.33 -9.78
C GLN A 6 -5.08 -13.27 -10.31
N TYR A 7 -5.37 -14.16 -11.24
CA TYR A 7 -6.71 -14.35 -11.79
C TYR A 7 -7.55 -15.19 -10.83
N SER A 8 -8.84 -14.95 -10.85
CA SER A 8 -9.81 -15.86 -10.24
C SER A 8 -10.45 -16.71 -11.32
N GLU A 9 -10.72 -17.98 -11.03
CA GLU A 9 -11.55 -18.82 -11.90
C GLU A 9 -13.03 -18.39 -11.91
N ALA A 10 -13.46 -17.60 -10.92
CA ALA A 10 -14.80 -17.03 -10.87
C ALA A 10 -14.88 -15.69 -11.62
N ILE A 11 -15.79 -15.62 -12.60
CA ILE A 11 -16.03 -14.50 -13.55
C ILE A 11 -16.25 -13.13 -12.87
N ASP A 12 -16.53 -13.09 -11.56
CA ASP A 12 -16.98 -11.88 -10.85
C ASP A 12 -16.10 -11.46 -9.66
N THR A 13 -14.83 -11.83 -9.66
CA THR A 13 -13.91 -11.48 -8.55
C THR A 13 -12.82 -10.50 -8.99
N LYS A 14 -12.60 -9.50 -8.13
CA LYS A 14 -11.67 -8.39 -8.35
C LYS A 14 -10.27 -8.91 -8.71
N LEU A 15 -9.79 -8.50 -9.89
CA LEU A 15 -8.43 -8.79 -10.34
C LEU A 15 -7.43 -8.24 -9.32
N THR A 16 -6.52 -9.09 -8.88
CA THR A 16 -5.42 -8.72 -7.99
C THR A 16 -4.16 -8.57 -8.83
N VAL A 17 -3.58 -7.38 -8.82
CA VAL A 17 -2.32 -7.08 -9.52
C VAL A 17 -1.30 -6.67 -8.47
N LEU A 18 -0.26 -7.49 -8.31
CA LEU A 18 0.90 -7.21 -7.45
C LEU A 18 1.94 -6.37 -8.22
N ASP A 19 2.82 -5.67 -7.51
CA ASP A 19 3.97 -5.03 -8.16
C ASP A 19 5.00 -6.08 -8.60
N LEU A 20 5.24 -7.09 -7.76
CA LEU A 20 6.14 -8.19 -8.09
C LEU A 20 5.68 -9.49 -7.43
N LYS A 21 5.75 -10.58 -8.19
CA LYS A 21 5.61 -11.95 -7.71
C LYS A 21 6.85 -12.76 -8.09
N VAL A 22 7.50 -13.32 -7.09
CA VAL A 22 8.72 -14.14 -7.25
C VAL A 22 8.48 -15.50 -6.63
N HIS A 23 8.99 -16.54 -7.28
CA HIS A 23 9.17 -17.86 -6.69
C HIS A 23 10.67 -18.12 -6.61
N LEU A 24 11.16 -18.35 -5.39
CA LEU A 24 12.58 -18.55 -5.09
C LEU A 24 12.96 -20.02 -5.27
N ASN A 25 14.27 -20.28 -5.38
CA ASN A 25 14.80 -21.63 -5.56
C ASN A 25 14.62 -22.53 -4.31
N ASP A 26 14.33 -21.93 -3.16
CA ASP A 26 14.05 -22.62 -1.90
C ASP A 26 12.54 -22.90 -1.70
N SER A 27 11.75 -22.82 -2.77
CA SER A 27 10.31 -23.04 -2.76
C SER A 27 9.54 -22.00 -1.92
N THR A 28 10.02 -20.76 -1.85
CA THR A 28 9.28 -19.65 -1.21
C THR A 28 8.68 -18.70 -2.24
N TYR A 29 7.39 -18.38 -2.09
CA TYR A 29 6.76 -17.29 -2.83
C TYR A 29 6.97 -15.95 -2.12
N ILE A 30 7.44 -14.95 -2.86
CA ILE A 30 7.54 -13.56 -2.42
C ILE A 30 6.56 -12.70 -3.22
N LEU A 31 5.65 -12.04 -2.51
CA LEU A 31 4.71 -11.08 -3.08
C LEU A 31 5.10 -9.68 -2.61
N VAL A 32 5.60 -8.82 -3.51
CA VAL A 32 6.02 -7.46 -3.14
C VAL A 32 4.97 -6.45 -3.62
N GLU A 33 4.67 -5.51 -2.74
CA GLU A 33 3.78 -4.39 -2.98
C GLU A 33 4.39 -3.11 -2.39
N MET A 34 4.38 -2.04 -3.16
CA MET A 34 4.89 -0.72 -2.80
C MET A 34 3.73 0.28 -2.72
N GLN A 35 3.58 0.97 -1.59
CA GLN A 35 2.47 1.88 -1.38
C GLN A 35 2.92 3.23 -0.83
N VAL A 36 2.71 4.27 -1.63
CA VAL A 36 2.95 5.67 -1.22
C VAL A 36 1.79 6.23 -0.40
N ARG A 37 0.59 5.64 -0.51
CA ARG A 37 -0.64 6.19 0.07
C ARG A 37 -1.23 5.30 1.15
N LYS A 38 -1.67 5.93 2.23
CA LYS A 38 -2.43 5.25 3.26
C LYS A 38 -3.75 4.73 2.69
N PHE A 39 -3.91 3.41 2.79
CA PHE A 39 -5.14 2.71 2.49
C PHE A 39 -5.57 2.00 3.76
N ASP A 40 -6.72 2.37 4.31
CA ASP A 40 -7.13 1.87 5.65
C ASP A 40 -7.29 0.35 5.65
N GLU A 41 -7.72 -0.23 4.53
CA GLU A 41 -7.89 -1.68 4.35
C GLU A 41 -6.62 -2.39 3.85
N TRP A 42 -5.43 -1.78 3.99
CA TRP A 42 -4.18 -2.34 3.47
C TRP A 42 -3.88 -3.73 4.03
N ILE A 43 -4.02 -3.90 5.35
CA ILE A 43 -3.77 -5.18 6.03
C ILE A 43 -4.71 -6.27 5.49
N ASN A 44 -6.00 -5.95 5.38
CA ASN A 44 -6.99 -6.90 4.85
C ASN A 44 -6.68 -7.29 3.40
N ARG A 45 -6.25 -6.33 2.58
CA ARG A 45 -5.85 -6.57 1.19
C ARG A 45 -4.66 -7.52 1.12
N THR A 46 -3.60 -7.30 1.89
CA THR A 46 -2.41 -8.17 1.85
C THR A 46 -2.74 -9.57 2.36
N VAL A 47 -3.61 -9.70 3.39
CA VAL A 47 -4.11 -11.01 3.84
C VAL A 47 -4.80 -11.76 2.71
N VAL A 48 -5.74 -11.12 1.99
CA VAL A 48 -6.44 -11.75 0.85
C VAL A 48 -5.45 -12.23 -0.21
N TYR A 49 -4.46 -11.42 -0.56
CA TYR A 49 -3.49 -11.74 -1.61
C TYR A 49 -2.60 -12.92 -1.22
N THR A 50 -2.12 -12.93 0.02
CA THR A 50 -1.29 -14.01 0.57
C THR A 50 -2.10 -15.30 0.67
N CYS A 51 -3.31 -15.25 1.22
CA CYS A 51 -4.17 -16.43 1.34
C CYS A 51 -4.58 -16.99 -0.03
N ARG A 52 -4.84 -16.13 -1.02
CA ARG A 52 -5.05 -16.57 -2.40
C ARG A 52 -3.82 -17.28 -2.94
N GLN A 53 -2.63 -16.73 -2.77
CA GLN A 53 -1.40 -17.41 -3.22
C GLN A 53 -1.19 -18.77 -2.54
N VAL A 54 -1.57 -18.90 -1.27
CA VAL A 54 -1.55 -20.18 -0.54
C VAL A 54 -2.56 -21.16 -1.15
N ALA A 55 -3.79 -20.71 -1.37
CA ALA A 55 -4.86 -21.53 -1.96
C ALA A 55 -4.53 -21.98 -3.39
N ASP A 56 -3.90 -21.10 -4.18
CA ASP A 56 -3.48 -21.37 -5.56
C ASP A 56 -2.43 -22.50 -5.64
N GLN A 57 -1.82 -22.93 -4.53
CA GLN A 57 -0.94 -24.11 -4.51
C GLN A 57 -1.72 -25.42 -4.43
N ALA A 58 -2.93 -25.39 -3.83
CA ALA A 58 -3.73 -26.56 -3.52
C ALA A 58 -4.65 -26.92 -4.70
N HIS A 59 -4.11 -27.65 -5.66
CA HIS A 59 -4.85 -28.26 -6.77
C HIS A 59 -5.29 -29.71 -6.44
N ASP A 60 -5.99 -30.39 -7.35
CA ASP A 60 -6.49 -31.76 -7.11
C ASP A 60 -5.40 -32.71 -6.59
N GLU A 61 -5.72 -33.48 -5.55
CA GLU A 61 -4.82 -34.42 -4.86
C GLU A 61 -3.59 -33.77 -4.17
N PHE A 62 -3.69 -32.52 -3.71
CA PHE A 62 -2.59 -31.83 -3.03
C PHE A 62 -2.16 -32.47 -1.69
N ASP A 63 -0.87 -32.80 -1.60
CA ASP A 63 -0.22 -33.24 -0.36
C ASP A 63 0.16 -32.03 0.50
N TYR A 64 -0.54 -31.85 1.62
CA TYR A 64 -0.33 -30.72 2.54
C TYR A 64 1.10 -30.61 3.08
N SER A 65 1.88 -31.69 3.08
CA SER A 65 3.30 -31.63 3.48
C SER A 65 4.17 -30.80 2.52
N LYS A 66 3.69 -30.57 1.29
CA LYS A 66 4.36 -29.81 0.24
C LYS A 66 3.99 -28.34 0.21
N LEU A 67 3.21 -27.84 1.17
CA LEU A 67 2.82 -26.44 1.21
C LEU A 67 4.07 -25.53 1.28
N GLU A 68 4.22 -24.69 0.27
CA GLU A 68 5.33 -23.76 0.10
C GLU A 68 5.05 -22.45 0.87
N PRO A 69 6.04 -21.88 1.59
CA PRO A 69 5.86 -20.62 2.29
C PRO A 69 5.50 -19.46 1.34
N VAL A 70 4.65 -18.56 1.81
CA VAL A 70 4.31 -17.31 1.13
C VAL A 70 4.62 -16.13 2.05
N ILE A 71 5.50 -15.26 1.58
CA ILE A 71 5.90 -14.02 2.25
C ILE A 71 5.39 -12.84 1.44
N GLN A 72 4.52 -12.03 2.05
CA GLN A 72 4.11 -10.76 1.50
C GLN A 72 5.00 -9.66 2.06
N ILE A 73 5.62 -8.87 1.19
CA ILE A 73 6.46 -7.72 1.56
C ILE A 73 5.74 -6.43 1.16
N SER A 74 5.38 -5.64 2.15
CA SER A 74 4.80 -4.32 2.04
C SER A 74 5.87 -3.25 2.24
N ILE A 75 6.18 -2.47 1.21
CA ILE A 75 7.09 -1.32 1.28
C ILE A 75 6.24 -0.04 1.29
N MET A 76 6.28 0.71 2.38
CA MET A 76 5.26 1.73 2.69
C MET A 76 5.90 3.09 2.92
N ASP A 77 5.41 4.14 2.26
CA ASP A 77 5.83 5.54 2.51
C ASP A 77 4.92 6.25 3.53
N TYR A 78 4.29 5.47 4.42
CA TYR A 78 3.50 5.98 5.53
C TYR A 78 3.56 5.01 6.71
N THR A 79 3.32 5.55 7.90
CA THR A 79 3.31 4.73 9.11
C THR A 79 2.07 3.85 9.18
N LEU A 80 2.27 2.53 9.06
CA LEU A 80 1.19 1.55 9.11
C LEU A 80 0.69 1.35 10.56
N PHE A 81 1.60 1.23 11.51
CA PHE A 81 1.30 1.00 12.93
C PHE A 81 1.78 2.19 13.78
N ALA A 82 0.87 3.12 14.10
CA ALA A 82 1.22 4.32 14.87
C ALA A 82 1.79 4.00 16.26
N ASP A 83 1.25 2.97 16.91
CA ASP A 83 1.63 2.54 18.27
C ASP A 83 2.78 1.53 18.29
N HIS A 84 3.24 1.07 17.13
CA HIS A 84 4.31 0.08 17.01
C HIS A 84 5.31 0.43 15.90
N LYS A 85 5.98 1.58 16.08
CA LYS A 85 6.95 2.11 15.12
C LYS A 85 8.15 1.18 14.98
N ARG A 86 8.34 0.64 13.78
CA ARG A 86 9.44 -0.24 13.39
C ARG A 86 9.82 0.06 11.94
N PHE A 87 11.12 0.15 11.66
CA PHE A 87 11.60 0.31 10.27
C PHE A 87 11.26 -0.89 9.40
N PHE A 88 11.63 -2.09 9.86
CA PHE A 88 11.38 -3.33 9.15
C PHE A 88 11.00 -4.43 10.14
N LYS A 89 9.89 -5.13 9.88
CA LYS A 89 9.43 -6.21 10.75
C LYS A 89 8.71 -7.31 9.99
N ALA A 90 8.98 -8.55 10.38
CA ALA A 90 8.27 -9.74 9.94
C ALA A 90 7.20 -10.14 10.97
N TYR A 91 5.99 -10.40 10.47
CA TYR A 91 4.82 -10.88 11.20
C TYR A 91 4.48 -12.30 10.74
N ARG A 92 4.10 -13.17 11.68
CA ARG A 92 3.83 -14.60 11.49
C ARG A 92 2.63 -15.03 12.33
N VAL A 93 2.05 -16.18 12.01
CA VAL A 93 0.92 -16.74 12.78
C VAL A 93 1.45 -17.33 14.09
N ALA A 94 0.99 -16.80 15.21
CA ALA A 94 1.42 -17.17 16.56
C ALA A 94 0.23 -17.13 17.52
N ASP A 95 0.39 -17.74 18.70
CA ASP A 95 -0.53 -17.54 19.82
C ASP A 95 -0.33 -16.18 20.48
N ASP A 96 -1.16 -15.88 21.49
CA ASP A 96 -1.13 -14.60 22.21
C ASP A 96 0.16 -14.39 23.03
N GLU A 97 0.91 -15.46 23.32
CA GLU A 97 2.19 -15.43 24.03
C GLU A 97 3.39 -15.30 23.08
N GLY A 98 3.17 -15.43 21.77
CA GLY A 98 4.17 -15.32 20.71
C GLY A 98 4.81 -16.64 20.28
N TYR A 99 4.27 -17.80 20.72
CA TYR A 99 4.66 -19.09 20.19
C TYR A 99 4.17 -19.25 18.76
N VAL A 100 5.08 -19.54 17.85
CA VAL A 100 4.78 -19.59 16.42
C VAL A 100 4.02 -20.86 16.08
N TYR A 101 2.79 -20.71 15.58
CA TYR A 101 2.01 -21.82 15.05
C TYR A 101 2.53 -22.23 13.66
N THR A 102 2.77 -21.26 12.77
CA THR A 102 3.37 -21.50 11.46
C THR A 102 4.08 -20.27 10.92
N ASP A 103 5.14 -20.50 10.14
CA ASP A 103 5.89 -19.51 9.37
C ASP A 103 5.62 -19.64 7.85
N LYS A 104 4.67 -20.49 7.44
CA LYS A 104 4.26 -20.65 6.04
C LYS A 104 3.55 -19.42 5.48
N ILE A 105 2.98 -18.57 6.33
CA ILE A 105 2.34 -17.31 5.96
C ILE A 105 3.02 -16.20 6.74
N GLN A 106 3.67 -15.28 6.04
CA GLN A 106 4.35 -14.16 6.65
C GLN A 106 4.00 -12.84 5.97
N PHE A 107 3.96 -11.78 6.78
CA PHE A 107 3.77 -10.42 6.31
C PHE A 107 4.96 -9.60 6.79
N TRP A 108 5.73 -9.04 5.87
CA TRP A 108 6.90 -8.24 6.15
C TRP A 108 6.59 -6.81 5.79
N VAL A 109 6.84 -5.88 6.70
CA VAL A 109 6.54 -4.47 6.49
C VAL A 109 7.84 -3.68 6.59
N MET A 110 8.19 -2.97 5.52
CA MET A 110 9.21 -1.94 5.49
C MET A 110 8.52 -0.58 5.51
N ASP A 111 8.60 0.12 6.63
CA ASP A 111 8.07 1.46 6.82
C ASP A 111 9.15 2.50 6.57
N LEU A 112 9.11 3.12 5.40
CA LEU A 112 10.12 4.08 4.94
C LEU A 112 10.11 5.38 5.76
N THR A 113 9.04 5.63 6.52
CA THR A 113 8.95 6.77 7.46
C THR A 113 9.70 6.52 8.76
N GLN A 114 10.01 5.27 9.08
CA GLN A 114 10.64 4.84 10.33
C GLN A 114 12.11 4.43 10.15
N VAL A 115 12.82 4.91 9.11
CA VAL A 115 14.22 4.54 8.82
C VAL A 115 15.18 4.76 10.00
N ASN A 116 14.88 5.73 10.88
CA ASN A 116 15.68 6.00 12.08
C ASN A 116 15.55 4.90 13.14
N GLU A 117 14.51 4.08 13.08
CA GLU A 117 14.26 2.92 13.96
C GLU A 117 14.95 1.64 13.44
N ALA A 118 15.80 1.75 12.41
CA ALA A 118 16.53 0.62 11.86
C ALA A 118 17.57 0.08 12.85
N THR A 119 17.58 -1.23 13.05
CA THR A 119 18.60 -1.90 13.87
C THR A 119 19.96 -1.92 13.17
N GLU A 120 21.04 -2.16 13.92
CA GLU A 120 22.38 -2.31 13.32
C GLU A 120 22.46 -3.50 12.35
N GLU A 121 21.70 -4.57 12.61
CA GLU A 121 21.59 -5.71 11.69
C GLU A 121 20.91 -5.29 10.36
N GLN A 122 19.82 -4.53 10.43
CA GLN A 122 19.11 -4.05 9.24
C GLN A 122 19.97 -3.09 8.40
N LYS A 123 20.79 -2.27 9.08
CA LYS A 123 21.80 -1.43 8.43
C LYS A 123 22.87 -2.29 7.75
N ALA A 124 23.40 -3.29 8.44
CA ALA A 124 24.41 -4.19 7.89
C ALA A 124 23.89 -5.01 6.68
N GLN A 125 22.59 -5.34 6.67
CA GLN A 125 21.90 -5.99 5.54
C GLN A 125 21.65 -5.04 4.36
N GLY A 126 21.93 -3.73 4.50
CA GLY A 126 21.75 -2.74 3.45
C GLY A 126 20.30 -2.28 3.26
N LEU A 127 19.40 -2.57 4.20
CA LEU A 127 17.98 -2.21 4.09
C LEU A 127 17.77 -0.70 4.15
N VAL A 128 18.61 0.02 4.90
CA VAL A 128 18.55 1.49 4.98
C VAL A 128 18.92 2.12 3.65
N GLU A 129 19.90 1.57 2.93
CA GLU A 129 20.26 2.00 1.58
C GLU A 129 19.13 1.78 0.59
N TRP A 130 18.44 0.64 0.65
CA TRP A 130 17.23 0.40 -0.15
C TRP A 130 16.12 1.40 0.20
N ALA A 131 15.86 1.66 1.47
CA ALA A 131 14.85 2.64 1.88
C ALA A 131 15.18 4.06 1.40
N LYS A 132 16.46 4.47 1.44
CA LYS A 132 16.92 5.73 0.85
C LYS A 132 16.71 5.76 -0.66
N ALA A 133 16.95 4.66 -1.37
CA ALA A 133 16.72 4.58 -2.80
C ALA A 133 15.24 4.72 -3.16
N PHE A 134 14.34 4.09 -2.40
CA PHE A 134 12.89 4.18 -2.63
C PHE A 134 12.32 5.57 -2.34
N ARG A 135 12.94 6.32 -1.42
CA ARG A 135 12.52 7.68 -1.06
C ARG A 135 13.25 8.79 -1.81
N ALA A 136 14.23 8.46 -2.64
CA ALA A 136 15.04 9.46 -3.32
C ALA A 136 14.20 10.21 -4.37
N ASP A 137 14.29 11.54 -4.35
CA ASP A 137 13.62 12.42 -5.31
C ASP A 137 14.52 12.76 -6.52
N SER A 138 15.78 12.33 -6.48
CA SER A 138 16.78 12.64 -7.50
C SER A 138 17.74 11.48 -7.78
N TRP A 139 18.29 11.44 -8.99
CA TRP A 139 19.32 10.44 -9.35
C TRP A 139 20.62 10.70 -8.60
N GLU A 140 20.90 11.94 -8.24
CA GLU A 140 22.04 12.37 -7.44
C GLU A 140 22.04 11.66 -6.08
N GLU A 141 20.90 11.65 -5.38
CA GLU A 141 20.73 10.94 -4.11
C GLU A 141 20.94 9.43 -4.29
N VAL A 142 20.34 8.83 -5.32
CA VAL A 142 20.50 7.40 -5.61
C VAL A 142 21.97 7.05 -5.89
N ASN A 143 22.70 7.91 -6.62
CA ASN A 143 24.11 7.67 -6.98
C ASN A 143 25.06 7.75 -5.76
N GLN A 144 24.66 8.41 -4.67
CA GLN A 144 25.45 8.48 -3.43
C GLN A 144 25.39 7.18 -2.62
N ILE A 145 24.39 6.32 -2.88
CA ILE A 145 24.20 5.06 -2.18
C ILE A 145 25.31 4.08 -2.59
N GLN A 146 25.99 3.48 -1.61
CA GLN A 146 27.15 2.62 -1.88
C GLN A 146 26.79 1.14 -2.10
N ASN A 147 25.61 0.70 -1.68
CA ASN A 147 25.13 -0.67 -1.86
C ASN A 147 25.13 -1.07 -3.34
N SER A 148 25.85 -2.15 -3.68
CA SER A 148 26.05 -2.60 -5.06
C SER A 148 24.75 -3.05 -5.73
N ALA A 149 23.86 -3.74 -5.00
CA ALA A 149 22.57 -4.19 -5.52
C ALA A 149 21.67 -2.99 -5.85
N VAL A 150 21.66 -1.96 -5.00
CA VAL A 150 20.94 -0.70 -5.27
C VAL A 150 21.50 -0.02 -6.52
N LYS A 151 22.83 0.09 -6.64
CA LYS A 151 23.48 0.68 -7.82
C LYS A 151 23.12 -0.06 -9.12
N GLU A 152 23.10 -1.39 -9.08
CA GLU A 152 22.73 -2.22 -10.22
C GLU A 152 21.26 -2.03 -10.61
N ALA A 153 20.35 -2.06 -9.62
CA ALA A 153 18.93 -1.80 -9.85
C ALA A 153 18.70 -0.39 -10.43
N ALA A 154 19.39 0.62 -9.90
CA ALA A 154 19.34 1.99 -10.39
C ALA A 154 19.83 2.11 -11.84
N LYS A 155 20.91 1.40 -12.21
CA LYS A 155 21.40 1.36 -13.59
C LYS A 155 20.37 0.74 -14.54
N THR A 156 19.76 -0.37 -14.14
CA THR A 156 18.70 -1.04 -14.90
C THR A 156 17.49 -0.12 -15.08
N MET A 157 17.07 0.57 -14.02
CA MET A 157 15.96 1.53 -14.08
C MET A 157 16.28 2.70 -15.02
N LYS A 158 17.50 3.24 -15.00
CA LYS A 158 17.93 4.27 -15.97
C LYS A 158 17.84 3.78 -17.41
N LEU A 159 18.23 2.52 -17.66
CA LEU A 159 18.12 1.91 -18.99
C LEU A 159 16.66 1.79 -19.42
N ILE A 160 15.77 1.28 -18.56
CA ILE A 160 14.33 1.21 -18.84
C ILE A 160 13.78 2.61 -19.15
N MET A 161 14.07 3.60 -18.31
CA MET A 161 13.59 4.97 -18.50
C MET A 161 14.17 5.66 -19.73
N SER A 162 15.31 5.20 -20.24
CA SER A 162 15.90 5.73 -21.47
C SER A 162 15.06 5.37 -22.71
N ASN A 163 14.30 4.26 -22.66
CA ASN A 163 13.36 3.88 -23.71
C ASN A 163 12.15 4.83 -23.72
N PRO A 164 11.86 5.54 -24.83
CA PRO A 164 10.73 6.45 -24.92
C PRO A 164 9.37 5.79 -24.64
N THR A 165 9.18 4.54 -25.07
CA THR A 165 7.93 3.79 -24.89
C THR A 165 7.68 3.49 -23.41
N GLU A 166 8.68 2.98 -22.70
CA GLU A 166 8.59 2.67 -21.27
C GLU A 166 8.35 3.96 -20.45
N ARG A 167 9.03 5.03 -20.83
CA ARG A 167 8.84 6.35 -20.20
C ARG A 167 7.41 6.85 -20.37
N GLU A 168 6.81 6.63 -21.53
CA GLU A 168 5.43 7.02 -21.78
C GLU A 168 4.44 6.15 -21.00
N ILE A 169 4.68 4.84 -20.91
CA ILE A 169 3.88 3.93 -20.07
C ILE A 169 3.90 4.39 -18.61
N ILE A 170 5.08 4.73 -18.06
CA ILE A 170 5.22 5.25 -16.70
C ILE A 170 4.42 6.56 -16.53
N ARG A 171 4.53 7.50 -17.49
CA ARG A 171 3.76 8.75 -17.47
C ARG A 171 2.25 8.52 -17.50
N MET A 172 1.77 7.63 -18.36
CA MET A 172 0.35 7.28 -18.44
C MET A 172 -0.16 6.68 -17.14
N ARG A 173 0.62 5.79 -16.50
CA ARG A 173 0.29 5.24 -15.17
C ARG A 173 0.19 6.34 -14.12
N GLN A 174 1.15 7.26 -14.10
CA GLN A 174 1.14 8.39 -13.17
C GLN A 174 -0.05 9.34 -13.41
N ALA A 175 -0.39 9.61 -14.67
CA ALA A 175 -1.53 10.43 -15.04
C ALA A 175 -2.86 9.78 -14.60
N ALA A 176 -3.05 8.49 -14.90
CA ALA A 176 -4.23 7.74 -14.48
C ALA A 176 -4.39 7.71 -12.95
N GLN A 177 -3.28 7.58 -12.22
CA GLN A 177 -3.29 7.73 -10.77
C GLN A 177 -3.74 9.14 -10.37
N ASN A 178 -3.12 10.19 -10.91
CA ASN A 178 -3.45 11.59 -10.62
C ASN A 178 -4.93 11.93 -10.90
N ASP A 179 -5.49 11.39 -11.98
CA ASP A 179 -6.90 11.55 -12.34
C ASP A 179 -7.81 10.88 -11.31
N TRP A 180 -7.52 9.63 -10.93
CA TRP A 180 -8.25 8.92 -9.88
C TRP A 180 -8.22 9.68 -8.54
N ILE A 181 -7.09 10.29 -8.21
CA ILE A 181 -6.91 11.09 -7.00
C ILE A 181 -7.77 12.35 -7.04
N THR A 182 -7.76 13.02 -8.19
CA THR A 182 -8.56 14.23 -8.40
C THR A 182 -10.04 13.91 -8.28
N MET A 183 -10.49 12.79 -8.86
CA MET A 183 -11.86 12.31 -8.75
C MET A 183 -12.24 12.01 -7.30
N ARG A 184 -11.45 11.20 -6.58
CA ARG A 184 -11.72 10.85 -5.18
C ARG A 184 -11.74 12.08 -4.25
N ASN A 185 -10.86 13.05 -4.50
CA ASN A 185 -10.87 14.31 -3.76
C ASN A 185 -12.13 15.15 -4.05
N SER A 186 -12.60 15.15 -5.30
CA SER A 186 -13.85 15.80 -5.69
C SER A 186 -15.04 15.15 -4.99
N GLU A 187 -15.14 13.82 -5.02
CA GLU A 187 -16.20 13.04 -4.34
C GLU A 187 -16.21 13.30 -2.83
N ARG A 188 -15.04 13.28 -2.19
CA ARG A 188 -14.92 13.60 -0.76
C ARG A 188 -15.40 15.02 -0.45
N LYS A 189 -15.04 16.00 -1.28
CA LYS A 189 -15.51 17.39 -1.12
C LYS A 189 -17.03 17.48 -1.29
N ALA A 190 -17.59 16.81 -2.28
CA ALA A 190 -19.03 16.75 -2.52
C ALA A 190 -19.76 16.12 -1.32
N GLY A 191 -19.31 14.98 -0.81
CA GLY A 191 -19.89 14.32 0.36
C GLY A 191 -19.78 15.16 1.65
N MET A 192 -18.67 15.88 1.85
CA MET A 192 -18.54 16.83 2.96
C MET A 192 -19.52 18.00 2.84
N GLN A 193 -19.74 18.51 1.62
CA GLN A 193 -20.70 19.58 1.38
C GLN A 193 -22.14 19.10 1.58
N GLU A 194 -22.47 17.89 1.13
CA GLU A 194 -23.78 17.28 1.33
C GLU A 194 -24.08 17.05 2.82
N ALA A 195 -23.12 16.51 3.58
CA ALA A 195 -23.26 16.33 5.03
C ALA A 195 -23.48 17.67 5.76
N LYS A 196 -22.81 18.75 5.34
CA LYS A 196 -23.05 20.11 5.88
C LYS A 196 -24.48 20.59 5.59
N LEU A 197 -24.98 20.37 4.37
CA LEU A 197 -26.33 20.77 3.97
C LEU A 197 -27.39 19.95 4.70
N GLU A 198 -27.19 18.64 4.86
CA GLU A 198 -28.09 17.77 5.60
C GLU A 198 -28.18 18.16 7.08
N MET A 199 -27.04 18.41 7.72
CA MET A 199 -26.98 18.91 9.09
C MET A 199 -27.71 20.25 9.23
N ALA A 200 -27.46 21.21 8.33
CA ALA A 200 -28.10 22.52 8.36
C ALA A 200 -29.63 22.44 8.13
N ARG A 201 -30.10 21.55 7.25
CA ARG A 201 -31.54 21.24 7.06
C ARG A 201 -32.17 20.68 8.33
N GLY A 202 -31.49 19.75 9.00
CA GLY A 202 -31.93 19.19 10.28
C GLY A 202 -32.10 20.27 11.34
N LEU A 203 -31.07 21.09 11.57
CA LEU A 203 -31.13 22.17 12.56
C LEU A 203 -32.19 23.22 12.22
N LYS A 204 -32.37 23.56 10.95
CA LYS A 204 -33.41 24.51 10.52
C LYS A 204 -34.80 23.97 10.80
N ARG A 205 -35.04 22.68 10.53
CA ARG A 205 -36.30 21.99 10.85
C ARG A 205 -36.58 21.98 12.34
N ASP A 206 -35.54 21.87 13.16
CA ASP A 206 -35.64 21.88 14.63
C ASP A 206 -35.77 23.31 15.21
N GLY A 207 -35.86 24.33 14.35
CA GLY A 207 -36.10 25.72 14.74
C GLY A 207 -34.87 26.45 15.29
N VAL A 208 -33.66 25.93 15.05
CA VAL A 208 -32.41 26.58 15.46
C VAL A 208 -32.19 27.87 14.67
N ASP A 209 -31.70 28.91 15.35
CA ASP A 209 -31.46 30.21 14.73
C ASP A 209 -30.48 30.12 13.54
N PRO A 210 -30.79 30.71 12.37
CA PRO A 210 -29.94 30.65 11.18
C PRO A 210 -28.50 31.13 11.39
N THR A 211 -28.25 32.07 12.31
CA THR A 211 -26.89 32.55 12.65
C THR A 211 -26.09 31.48 13.40
N ILE A 212 -26.75 30.68 14.24
CA ILE A 212 -26.15 29.54 14.93
C ILE A 212 -25.87 28.42 13.91
N ILE A 213 -26.78 28.16 12.99
CA ILE A 213 -26.59 27.17 11.92
C ILE A 213 -25.41 27.57 11.04
N ALA A 214 -25.31 28.85 10.64
CA ALA A 214 -24.21 29.38 9.83
C ALA A 214 -22.85 29.18 10.51
N LYS A 215 -22.77 29.53 11.80
CA LYS A 215 -21.55 29.39 12.60
C LYS A 215 -21.07 27.94 12.69
N ASN A 216 -21.96 26.97 12.78
CA ASN A 216 -21.61 25.56 13.00
C ASN A 216 -21.46 24.74 11.70
N SER A 217 -22.19 25.08 10.64
CA SER A 217 -22.11 24.41 9.33
C SER A 217 -21.07 25.01 8.39
N GLY A 218 -20.70 26.28 8.61
CA GLY A 218 -19.86 27.06 7.70
C GLY A 218 -20.56 27.48 6.42
N LEU A 219 -21.90 27.36 6.35
CA LEU A 219 -22.74 27.89 5.27
C LEU A 219 -23.07 29.37 5.54
N SER A 220 -23.26 30.13 4.48
CA SER A 220 -23.76 31.50 4.57
C SER A 220 -25.25 31.54 4.95
N LEU A 221 -25.70 32.66 5.52
CA LEU A 221 -27.13 32.87 5.80
C LEU A 221 -28.00 32.79 4.53
N SER A 222 -27.47 33.18 3.37
CA SER A 222 -28.15 33.05 2.07
C SER A 222 -28.32 31.60 1.65
N GLU A 223 -27.32 30.76 1.88
CA GLU A 223 -27.42 29.32 1.63
C GLU A 223 -28.44 28.67 2.57
N ILE A 224 -28.43 29.01 3.87
CA ILE A 224 -29.37 28.47 4.86
C ILE A 224 -30.81 28.93 4.60
N ALA A 225 -31.01 30.17 4.14
CA ALA A 225 -32.34 30.65 3.76
C ALA A 225 -32.97 29.82 2.64
N LYS A 226 -32.14 29.27 1.73
CA LYS A 226 -32.54 28.43 0.59
C LYS A 226 -32.73 26.94 0.93
N LEU A 227 -32.30 26.49 2.11
CA LEU A 227 -32.49 25.10 2.58
C LEU A 227 -33.92 24.79 2.97
#